data_AF-A0A6J4RCC5-F1
#
_entry.id   AF-A0A6J4RCC5-F1
#
_cell.length_a   1.000
_cell.length_b   1.000
_cell.length_c   1.000
_cell.angle_alpha   90.00
_cell.angle_beta   90.00
_cell.angle_gamma   90.00
#
_symmetry.space_group_name_H-M   'P 1'
#
loop_
_entity.id
_entity.type
_entity.pdbx_description
1 polymer ?
#
loop_
_entity_poly.entity_id
_entity_poly.type
_entity_poly.pdbx_seq_one_letter_code
_entity_poly.pdbx_strand_id
1 'polypeptide(L)' 'MKKLLGRLVILGAAAGAAVAIAGYLRGGPAAKDVVQITFDDGSQSSFASDTPDGEEFADIARKLVEMGV' A
#
# COMPACT_ATOMS: atom_id res chain seq x y z
N MET A 1 -32.03 -25.71 -11.77
CA MET A 1 -31.48 -24.34 -11.59
C MET A 1 -30.64 -24.17 -10.31
N LYS A 2 -31.09 -24.64 -9.14
CA LYS A 2 -30.34 -24.49 -7.86
C LYS A 2 -28.89 -25.05 -7.86
N LYS A 3 -28.65 -26.18 -8.54
CA LYS A 3 -27.30 -26.79 -8.65
C LYS A 3 -26.32 -25.99 -9.51
N LEU A 4 -26.82 -25.24 -10.49
CA LEU A 4 -25.99 -24.40 -11.38
C LEU A 4 -25.56 -23.12 -10.67
N LEU A 5 -26.48 -22.47 -9.94
CA LEU A 5 -26.14 -21.32 -9.10
C LEU A 5 -25.10 -21.68 -8.03
N GLY A 6 -25.25 -22.82 -7.34
CA GLY A 6 -24.26 -23.25 -6.34
C GLY A 6 -22.85 -23.42 -6.91
N ARG A 7 -22.72 -23.95 -8.14
CA ARG A 7 -21.42 -24.11 -8.80
C ARG A 7 -20.83 -22.77 -9.25
N LEU A 8 -21.68 -21.84 -9.68
CA LEU A 8 -21.28 -20.47 -10.02
C LEU A 8 -20.74 -19.70 -8.82
N VAL A 9 -21.37 -19.86 -7.64
CA VAL A 9 -20.89 -19.25 -6.39
C VAL A 9 -19.52 -19.81 -6.00
N ILE A 10 -19.32 -21.13 -6.11
CA ILE A 10 -18.04 -21.77 -5.79
C ILE A 10 -16.94 -21.30 -6.75
N LEU A 11 -17.24 -21.19 -8.04
CA LEU A 11 -16.30 -20.68 -9.04
C LEU A 11 -15.94 -19.22 -8.79
N GLY A 12 -16.91 -18.39 -8.42
CA GLY A 12 -16.69 -16.99 -8.03
C GLY A 12 -15.80 -16.86 -6.79
N ALA A 13 -16.05 -17.70 -5.77
CA ALA A 13 -15.23 -17.72 -4.56
C ALA A 13 -13.79 -18.17 -4.85
N ALA A 14 -13.61 -19.20 -5.68
CA ALA A 14 -12.28 -19.69 -6.06
C ALA A 14 -11.51 -18.65 -6.89
N ALA A 15 -12.17 -17.97 -7.82
CA ALA A 15 -11.58 -16.89 -8.59
C ALA A 15 -11.20 -15.69 -7.71
N GLY A 16 -12.07 -15.30 -6.77
CA GLY A 16 -11.80 -14.23 -5.80
C GLY A 16 -10.61 -14.55 -4.91
N ALA A 17 -10.53 -15.78 -4.40
CA ALA A 17 -9.39 -16.25 -3.60
C ALA A 17 -8.08 -16.25 -4.42
N ALA A 18 -8.12 -16.72 -5.66
CA ALA A 18 -6.96 -16.71 -6.55
C ALA A 18 -6.47 -15.28 -6.84
N VAL A 19 -7.38 -14.33 -7.08
CA VAL A 19 -7.04 -12.90 -7.29
C VAL A 19 -6.48 -12.28 -6.02
N ALA A 20 -7.05 -12.57 -4.85
CA ALA A 20 -6.55 -12.07 -3.58
C ALA A 20 -5.14 -12.60 -3.26
N ILE A 21 -4.90 -13.89 -3.45
CA ILE A 21 -3.58 -14.51 -3.28
C ILE A 21 -2.59 -13.95 -4.30
N ALA A 22 -2.99 -13.81 -5.57
CA ALA A 22 -2.14 -13.21 -6.59
C ALA A 22 -1.83 -11.74 -6.30
N GLY A 23 -2.78 -10.97 -5.76
CA GLY A 23 -2.58 -9.61 -5.31
C GLY A 23 -1.62 -9.53 -4.11
N TYR A 24 -1.75 -10.44 -3.15
CA TYR A 24 -0.85 -10.55 -2.00
C TYR A 24 0.59 -10.90 -2.43
N LEU A 25 0.75 -11.84 -3.38
CA LEU A 25 2.07 -12.23 -3.90
C LEU A 25 2.66 -11.19 -4.88
N ARG A 26 1.83 -10.40 -5.56
CA ARG A 26 2.24 -9.26 -6.40
C ARG A 26 2.47 -7.98 -5.61
N GLY A 27 1.97 -7.91 -4.38
CA GLY A 27 2.43 -6.97 -3.38
C GLY A 27 3.91 -7.28 -3.13
N GLY A 28 4.78 -6.67 -3.93
CA GLY A 28 6.21 -6.61 -3.67
C GLY A 28 6.48 -6.14 -2.25
N PRO A 29 7.71 -6.30 -1.74
CA PRO A 29 8.05 -5.96 -0.35
C PRO A 29 7.42 -4.61 -0.05
N ALA A 30 6.53 -4.57 0.96
CA ALA A 30 5.82 -3.35 1.31
C ALA A 30 6.86 -2.24 1.30
N ALA A 31 6.76 -1.36 0.30
CA ALA A 31 7.60 -0.18 0.22
C ALA A 31 7.44 0.44 1.59
N LYS A 32 8.52 0.48 2.38
CA LYS A 32 8.43 0.97 3.74
C LYS A 32 8.14 2.45 3.58
N ASP A 33 6.86 2.80 3.61
CA ASP A 33 6.42 4.18 3.57
C ASP A 33 7.03 4.85 4.79
N VAL A 34 7.94 5.79 4.55
CA VAL A 34 8.64 6.52 5.63
C VAL A 34 8.14 7.94 5.73
N VAL A 35 7.58 8.51 4.65
CA VAL A 35 7.11 9.90 4.64
C VAL A 35 5.73 10.01 4.00
N GLN A 36 4.80 10.61 4.74
CA GLN A 36 3.46 10.95 4.28
C GLN A 36 3.25 12.45 4.48
N ILE A 37 2.98 13.16 3.39
CA ILE A 37 2.64 14.59 3.41
C ILE A 37 1.13 14.70 3.32
N THR A 38 0.52 15.37 4.31
CA THR A 38 -0.91 15.73 4.29
C THR A 38 -1.02 17.21 3.99
N PHE A 39 -1.77 17.56 2.95
CA PHE A 39 -2.01 18.94 2.55
C PHE A 39 -3.27 19.49 3.22
N ASP A 40 -3.41 20.82 3.25
CA ASP A 40 -4.55 21.50 3.89
C ASP A 40 -5.92 21.17 3.27
N ASP A 41 -5.93 20.72 2.01
CA ASP A 41 -7.12 20.25 1.32
C ASP A 41 -7.49 18.78 1.67
N GLY A 42 -6.71 18.15 2.55
CA GLY A 42 -6.88 16.77 2.97
C GLY A 42 -6.29 15.74 2.02
N SER A 43 -5.70 16.15 0.90
CA SER A 43 -4.97 15.25 0.01
C SER A 43 -3.69 14.74 0.67
N GLN A 44 -3.23 13.57 0.23
CA GLN A 44 -2.06 12.90 0.80
C GLN A 44 -1.11 12.44 -0.30
N SER A 45 0.19 12.57 -0.04
CA SER A 45 1.25 12.02 -0.88
C SER A 45 2.22 11.21 -0.04
N SER A 46 2.52 9.99 -0.49
CA SER A 46 3.42 9.06 0.21
C SER A 46 4.69 8.84 -0.58
N PHE A 47 5.82 8.82 0.11
CA PHE A 47 7.14 8.56 -0.46
C PHE A 47 7.75 7.33 0.19
N ALA A 48 8.16 6.38 -0.64
CA ALA A 48 8.77 5.14 -0.21
C ALA A 48 10.24 5.35 0.18
N SER A 49 10.70 4.69 1.23
CA SER A 49 12.06 4.85 1.76
C SER A 49 13.19 4.39 0.84
N ASP A 50 12.85 3.61 -0.18
CA ASP A 50 13.78 3.09 -1.19
C ASP A 50 13.82 3.98 -2.45
N THR A 51 13.21 5.16 -2.39
CA THR A 51 13.27 6.17 -3.44
C THR A 51 14.12 7.36 -2.98
N PRO A 52 14.84 8.05 -3.91
CA PRO A 52 15.64 9.22 -3.57
C PRO A 52 14.85 10.30 -2.80
N ASP A 53 13.61 10.55 -3.22
CA ASP A 53 12.74 11.54 -2.59
C ASP A 53 12.40 11.15 -1.14
N GLY A 54 12.08 9.87 -0.89
CA GLY A 54 11.77 9.38 0.46
C GLY A 54 12.98 9.43 1.40
N GLU A 55 14.19 9.20 0.90
CA GLU A 55 15.43 9.30 1.66
C GLU A 55 15.73 10.77 2.04
N GLU A 56 15.59 11.70 1.09
CA GLU A 56 15.81 13.13 1.34
C GLU A 56 14.84 13.68 2.40
N PHE A 57 13.54 13.35 2.29
CA PHE A 57 12.56 13.78 3.27
C PHE A 57 12.83 13.19 4.67
N ALA A 58 13.27 11.93 4.76
CA ALA A 58 13.63 11.31 6.03
C ALA A 58 14.84 12.00 6.69
N ASP A 59 15.82 12.41 5.90
CA ASP A 59 17.00 13.13 6.38
C ASP A 59 16.66 14.56 6.84
N ILE A 60 15.77 15.26 6.13
CA ILE A 60 15.26 16.57 6.57
C ILE A 60 14.50 16.41 7.90
N ALA A 61 13.60 15.43 7.99
CA ALA A 61 12.85 15.16 9.22
C ALA A 61 13.78 14.85 10.40
N ARG A 62 14.83 14.04 10.18
CA ARG A 62 15.85 13.75 11.21
C ARG A 62 16.55 15.03 11.67
N LYS A 63 17.00 15.88 10.74
CA LYS A 63 17.67 17.14 11.06
C LYS A 63 16.78 18.08 11.86
N LEU A 64 15.48 18.15 11.55
CA LEU A 64 14.53 18.97 12.31
C LEU A 64 14.45 18.52 13.78
N VAL A 65 14.34 17.22 14.01
CA VAL A 65 14.34 16.63 15.36
C VAL A 65 15.65 16.91 16.09
N GLU A 66 16.80 16.77 15.41
CA GLU A 66 18.13 17.07 15.99
C GLU A 66 18.29 18.55 16.36
N MET A 67 17.68 19.45 15.59
CA MET A 67 17.65 20.88 15.90
C MET A 67 16.66 21.23 17.03
N GLY A 68 15.82 20.29 17.45
CA GLY A 68 14.85 20.47 18.54
C GLY A 68 13.65 21.34 18.17
N VAL A 69 13.29 21.37 16.88
CA VAL A 69 12.08 22.04 16.36
C VAL A 69 10.93 21.06 16.30
#